data_AF-Q7YAS5-F1
#
_entry.id   AF-Q7YAS5-F1
#
_cell.length_a   1.000
_cell.length_b   1.000
_cell.length_c   1.000
_cell.angle_alpha   90.00
_cell.angle_beta   90.00
_cell.angle_gamma   90.00
#
_symmetry.space_group_name_H-M   'P 1'
#
loop_
_entity.id
_entity.type
_entity.pdbx_description
1 polymer ?
#
loop_
_entity_poly.entity_id
_entity_poly.type
_entity_poly.pdbx_seq_one_letter_code
_entity_poly.pdbx_strand_id
1 'polypeptide(L)'
;FGSLLGLCLATQILTGLFLAMHYTSDISTAFSSVCHICRDVSYGWLIRNIHANGASFFFICIYMHIARGLYYGSYLYKETWNIGVVLLLLT
;
A
#
# COMPACT_ATOMS: atom_id res chain seq x y z
N PHE A 1 13.17 8.05 1.70
CA PHE A 1 12.13 7.07 2.04
C PHE A 1 10.82 7.69 2.52
N GLY A 2 10.80 8.72 3.39
CA GLY A 2 9.53 9.31 3.84
C GLY A 2 8.62 9.83 2.71
N SER A 3 9.17 10.56 1.73
CA SER A 3 8.43 10.98 0.54
C SER A 3 7.96 9.81 -0.34
N LEU A 4 8.78 8.76 -0.47
CA LEU A 4 8.42 7.53 -1.18
C LEU A 4 7.26 6.81 -0.48
N LEU A 5 7.22 6.79 0.86
CA LEU A 5 6.07 6.25 1.61
C LEU A 5 4.80 7.05 1.33
N GLY A 6 4.89 8.38 1.26
CA GLY A 6 3.77 9.23 0.84
C GLY A 6 3.30 8.93 -0.59
N LEU A 7 4.23 8.72 -1.52
CA LEU A 7 3.91 8.32 -2.90
C LEU A 7 3.27 6.93 -2.96
N CYS A 8 3.79 5.96 -2.19
CA CYS A 8 3.21 4.62 -2.07
C CYS A 8 1.77 4.71 -1.55
N LEU A 9 1.53 5.50 -0.50
CA LEU A 9 0.20 5.70 0.06
C LEU A 9 -0.77 6.29 -0.96
N ALA A 10 -0.37 7.37 -1.65
CA ALA A 10 -1.20 7.96 -2.69
C ALA A 10 -1.52 6.95 -3.81
N THR A 11 -0.52 6.18 -4.25
CA THR A 11 -0.68 5.15 -5.29
C THR A 11 -1.63 4.03 -4.82
N GLN A 12 -1.48 3.55 -3.59
CA GLN A 12 -2.34 2.50 -3.03
C GLN A 12 -3.79 2.98 -2.86
N ILE A 13 -4.01 4.23 -2.43
CA ILE A 13 -5.36 4.81 -2.32
C ILE A 13 -6.01 4.92 -3.70
N LEU A 14 -5.31 5.48 -4.69
CA LEU A 14 -5.86 5.67 -6.04
C LEU A 14 -6.19 4.33 -6.72
N THR A 15 -5.24 3.39 -6.70
CA THR A 15 -5.45 2.06 -7.29
C THR A 15 -6.49 1.26 -6.50
N GLY A 16 -6.49 1.34 -5.17
CA GLY A 16 -7.45 0.66 -4.30
C GLY A 16 -8.88 1.15 -4.49
N LEU A 17 -9.09 2.47 -4.60
CA LEU A 17 -10.39 3.05 -4.92
C LEU A 17 -10.89 2.56 -6.28
N PHE A 18 -10.03 2.52 -7.31
CA PHE A 18 -10.40 1.99 -8.61
C PHE A 18 -10.82 0.53 -8.57
N LEU A 19 -10.05 -0.31 -7.86
CA LEU A 19 -10.41 -1.72 -7.67
C LEU A 19 -11.73 -1.88 -6.90
N ALA A 20 -11.96 -1.07 -5.86
CA ALA A 20 -13.16 -1.10 -5.05
C ALA A 20 -14.43 -0.75 -5.85
N MET A 21 -14.35 0.08 -6.89
CA MET A 21 -15.48 0.38 -7.78
C MET A 21 -15.97 -0.85 -8.57
N HIS A 22 -15.14 -1.88 -8.72
CA HIS A 22 -15.43 -3.08 -9.51
C HIS A 22 -15.48 -4.37 -8.67
N TYR A 23 -15.07 -4.31 -7.40
CA TYR A 23 -15.02 -5.45 -6.49
C TYR A 23 -16.36 -5.67 -5.78
N THR A 24 -16.76 -6.93 -5.58
CA THR A 24 -17.91 -7.31 -4.76
C THR A 24 -17.45 -8.08 -3.53
N SER A 25 -17.95 -7.71 -2.35
CA SER A 25 -17.55 -8.31 -1.06
C SER A 25 -18.35 -9.56 -0.68
N ASP A 26 -19.32 -9.97 -1.49
CA ASP A 26 -20.09 -11.19 -1.25
C ASP A 26 -19.23 -12.44 -1.56
N ILE A 27 -19.25 -13.42 -0.65
CA ILE A 27 -18.40 -14.63 -0.72
C ILE A 27 -18.57 -15.38 -2.05
N SER A 28 -19.79 -15.41 -2.60
CA SER A 28 -20.07 -16.13 -3.85
C SER A 28 -19.52 -15.44 -5.10
N THR A 29 -19.24 -14.13 -5.03
CA THR A 29 -18.81 -13.31 -6.17
C THR A 29 -17.45 -12.65 -6.00
N ALA A 30 -16.85 -12.68 -4.81
CA ALA A 30 -15.57 -12.00 -4.54
C ALA A 30 -14.45 -12.43 -5.50
N PHE A 31 -14.27 -13.73 -5.73
CA PHE A 31 -13.23 -14.21 -6.65
C PHE A 31 -13.54 -13.90 -8.11
N SER A 32 -14.80 -14.05 -8.54
CA SER A 32 -15.20 -13.77 -9.91
C SER A 32 -15.12 -12.27 -10.24
N SER A 33 -15.39 -11.38 -9.28
CA SER A 33 -15.23 -9.93 -9.46
C SER A 33 -13.76 -9.54 -9.69
N VAL A 34 -12.80 -10.15 -8.99
CA VAL A 34 -11.37 -9.93 -9.23
C VAL A 34 -10.94 -10.47 -10.61
N CYS A 35 -11.48 -11.63 -11.03
CA CYS A 35 -11.26 -12.15 -12.37
C CYS A 35 -11.80 -11.20 -13.45
N HIS A 36 -13.00 -10.66 -13.25
CA HIS A 36 -13.62 -9.66 -14.13
C HIS A 36 -12.77 -8.39 -14.22
N ILE A 37 -12.29 -7.85 -13.09
CA ILE A 37 -11.35 -6.72 -13.08
C ILE A 37 -10.13 -7.00 -13.97
N CYS A 38 -9.54 -8.19 -13.86
CA CYS A 38 -8.31 -8.50 -14.60
C CYS A 38 -8.53 -8.75 -16.10
N ARG A 39 -9.70 -9.25 -16.50
CA ARG A 39 -9.95 -9.69 -17.88
C ARG A 39 -10.79 -8.72 -18.70
N ASP A 40 -11.75 -8.07 -18.06
CA ASP A 40 -12.85 -7.38 -18.75
C ASP A 40 -12.85 -5.87 -18.50
N VAL A 41 -12.20 -5.40 -17.42
CA VAL A 41 -12.01 -3.96 -17.16
C VAL A 41 -10.76 -3.44 -17.88
N SER A 42 -10.91 -2.36 -18.65
CA SER A 42 -9.80 -1.69 -19.34
C SER A 42 -8.65 -1.36 -18.38
N TYR A 43 -7.45 -1.88 -18.68
CA TYR A 43 -6.25 -1.77 -17.83
C TYR A 43 -6.41 -2.31 -16.39
N GLY A 44 -7.49 -3.03 -16.08
CA GLY A 44 -7.74 -3.53 -14.72
C GLY A 44 -6.67 -4.51 -14.25
N TRP A 45 -6.11 -5.34 -15.16
CA TRP A 45 -4.95 -6.18 -14.85
C TRP A 45 -3.75 -5.37 -14.38
N LEU A 46 -3.46 -4.24 -15.03
CA LEU A 46 -2.31 -3.40 -14.72
C LEU A 46 -2.52 -2.74 -13.35
N ILE A 47 -3.69 -2.15 -13.14
CA ILE A 47 -4.06 -1.49 -11.87
C ILE A 47 -4.00 -2.49 -10.71
N ARG A 48 -4.54 -3.71 -10.88
CA ARG A 48 -4.48 -4.77 -9.88
C ARG A 48 -3.04 -5.19 -9.58
N ASN A 49 -2.19 -5.29 -10.59
CA ASN A 49 -0.77 -5.61 -10.39
C ASN A 49 0.01 -4.47 -9.71
N ILE A 50 -0.28 -3.21 -10.05
CA ILE A 50 0.31 -2.05 -9.36
C ILE A 50 -0.10 -2.06 -7.89
N HIS A 51 -1.39 -2.28 -7.58
CA HIS A 51 -1.86 -2.31 -6.19
C HIS A 51 -1.23 -3.45 -5.38
N ALA A 52 -1.13 -4.65 -5.98
CA ALA A 52 -0.55 -5.82 -5.32
C ALA A 52 0.97 -5.69 -5.09
N ASN A 53 1.73 -5.30 -6.12
CA ASN A 53 3.18 -5.13 -5.99
C ASN A 53 3.53 -3.85 -5.21
N GLY A 54 2.68 -2.82 -5.30
CA GLY A 54 2.80 -1.57 -4.56
C GLY A 54 2.76 -1.79 -3.05
N ALA A 55 1.96 -2.75 -2.57
CA ALA A 55 1.96 -3.14 -1.16
C ALA A 55 3.34 -3.67 -0.71
N SER A 56 3.95 -4.58 -1.47
CA SER A 56 5.30 -5.07 -1.18
C SER A 56 6.35 -3.96 -1.21
N PHE A 57 6.26 -3.05 -2.19
CA PHE A 57 7.14 -1.90 -2.29
C PHE A 57 6.97 -0.91 -1.11
N PHE A 58 5.75 -0.79 -0.59
CA PHE A 58 5.46 -0.01 0.62
C PHE A 58 6.25 -0.55 1.82
N PHE A 59 6.21 -1.87 2.07
CA PHE A 59 6.95 -2.50 3.16
C PHE A 59 8.47 -2.38 2.98
N ILE A 60 8.98 -2.53 1.75
CA ILE A 60 10.39 -2.28 1.44
C ILE A 60 10.78 -0.84 1.83
N CYS A 61 9.96 0.15 1.49
CA CYS A 61 10.19 1.55 1.86
C CYS A 61 10.12 1.77 3.38
N ILE A 62 9.19 1.12 4.09
CA ILE A 62 9.05 1.21 5.55
C ILE A 62 10.30 0.66 6.22
N TYR A 63 10.74 -0.55 5.85
CA TYR A 63 11.88 -1.18 6.49
C TYR A 63 13.17 -0.37 6.26
N MET A 64 13.39 0.13 5.05
CA MET A 64 14.51 1.04 4.78
C MET A 64 14.39 2.37 5.55
N HIS A 65 13.17 2.91 5.71
CA HIS A 65 12.96 4.13 6.49
C HIS A 65 13.29 3.95 7.97
N ILE A 66 12.87 2.83 8.56
CA ILE A 66 13.17 2.44 9.94
C ILE A 66 14.65 2.16 10.12
N ALA A 67 15.27 1.38 9.23
CA ALA A 67 16.70 1.07 9.28
C ALA A 67 17.56 2.34 9.26
N ARG A 68 17.22 3.29 8.38
CA ARG A 68 17.84 4.63 8.38
C ARG A 68 17.64 5.34 9.72
N GLY A 69 16.42 5.30 10.27
CA GLY A 69 16.10 5.94 11.53
C GLY A 69 16.88 5.36 12.72
N LEU A 70 17.12 4.06 12.73
CA LEU A 70 17.97 3.40 13.73
C LEU A 70 19.44 3.77 13.54
N TYR A 71 19.96 3.71 12.30
CA TYR A 71 21.36 3.98 11.98
C TYR A 71 21.80 5.41 12.34
N TYR A 72 20.96 6.41 12.06
CA TYR A 72 21.27 7.83 12.34
C TYR A 72 20.70 8.32 13.69
N GLY A 73 20.17 7.45 14.54
CA GLY A 73 19.63 7.86 15.84
C GLY A 73 18.36 8.73 15.75
N SER A 74 17.63 8.70 14.64
CA SER A 74 16.40 9.52 14.47
C SER A 74 15.27 9.12 15.43
N TYR A 75 15.34 7.95 16.07
CA TYR A 75 14.42 7.53 17.13
C TYR A 75 14.51 8.41 18.40
N LEU A 76 15.50 9.30 18.50
CA LEU A 76 15.59 10.31 19.55
C LEU A 76 14.49 11.37 19.43
N TYR A 77 13.93 11.59 18.24
CA TYR A 77 12.73 12.40 18.04
C TYR A 77 11.49 11.60 18.45
N LYS A 78 11.25 11.50 19.76
CA LYS A 78 10.28 10.57 20.37
C LYS A 78 8.87 10.65 19.79
N GLU A 79 8.31 11.85 19.66
CA GLU A 79 6.96 12.02 19.11
C GLU A 79 6.87 11.50 17.67
N THR A 80 7.80 11.92 16.81
CA THR A 80 7.86 11.47 15.41
C THR A 80 8.09 9.96 15.30
N TRP A 81 8.94 9.40 16.17
CA TRP A 81 9.22 7.97 16.18
C TRP A 81 8.01 7.15 16.63
N ASN A 82 7.32 7.58 17.70
CA ASN A 82 6.12 6.90 18.19
C ASN A 82 4.99 6.93 17.16
N ILE A 83 4.77 8.06 16.48
CA ILE A 83 3.83 8.14 15.36
C ILE A 83 4.27 7.19 14.23
N GLY A 84 5.57 7.13 13.92
CA GLY A 84 6.11 6.19 12.94
C GLY A 84 5.84 4.71 13.28
N VAL A 85 5.93 4.34 14.56
CA VAL A 85 5.58 2.99 15.04
C VAL A 85 4.08 2.72 14.90
N VAL A 86 3.22 3.68 15.23
CA VAL A 86 1.78 3.55 15.01
C VAL A 86 1.47 3.38 13.52
N LEU A 87 2.09 4.18 12.65
CA LEU A 87 1.94 4.05 11.20
C LEU A 87 2.38 2.68 10.68
N LEU A 88 3.48 2.13 11.19
CA LEU A 88 3.92 0.76 10.87
C LEU A 88 2.87 -0.29 11.25
N LEU A 89 2.23 -0.16 12.42
CA LEU A 89 1.22 -1.12 12.88
C LEU A 89 -0.12 -0.99 12.15
N LEU A 90 -0.42 0.18 11.60
CA LEU A 90 -1.62 0.44 10.81
C LEU A 90 -1.47 0.08 9.32
N THR A 91 -0.24 -0.11 8.84
CA THR A 91 0.06 -0.46 7.44
C THR A 91 0.03 -1.98 7.26
#